data_AF-A0A6M4H4C9-F1
#
_entry.id   AF-A0A6M4H4C9-F1
#
_cell.length_a   1.000
_cell.length_b   1.000
_cell.length_c   1.000
_cell.angle_alpha   90.00
_cell.angle_beta   90.00
_cell.angle_gamma   90.00
#
_symmetry.space_group_name_H-M   'P 1'
#
loop_
_entity.id
_entity.type
_entity.pdbx_description
1 polymer ?
#
loop_
_entity_poly.entity_id
_entity_poly.type
_entity_poly.pdbx_seq_one_letter_code
_entity_poly.pdbx_strand_id
1 'polypeptide(L)'
;MAIGGRSLASVTPGSPSPFSSTTASSTTTTPAAAMLYNYFRDYDPRIGRYVESDPIGLQGGINTFGYVDSAPLGLVDPLGLHWEFCSGTGQLNNVSGTKRTFIGYGPAGAGAGANNPDMQCVPNVGPPPENTYDIGPPTQFAYGANAMKLKPRDPGKMCGRKDFWIHDRRGSIGCLQLDDDVLTKIAESPDRELRVRKKCSN
;
A
#
# COMPACT_ATOMS: atom_id res chain seq x y z
N MET A 1 -59.25 43.42 -38.60
CA MET A 1 -60.17 43.08 -37.49
C MET A 1 -59.32 42.47 -36.37
N ALA A 2 -58.97 43.15 -35.27
CA ALA A 2 -59.83 43.56 -34.15
C ALA A 2 -60.59 42.34 -33.58
N ILE A 3 -60.57 41.95 -32.29
CA ILE A 3 -60.32 42.68 -31.03
C ILE A 3 -60.33 41.68 -29.83
N GLY A 4 -59.47 41.93 -28.82
CA GLY A 4 -59.68 41.81 -27.36
C GLY A 4 -60.00 40.44 -26.73
N GLY A 5 -59.49 40.06 -25.55
CA GLY A 5 -58.69 40.74 -24.54
C GLY A 5 -58.87 40.08 -23.16
N ARG A 6 -58.09 40.59 -22.18
CA ARG A 6 -58.20 40.48 -20.71
C ARG A 6 -57.33 39.42 -20.01
N SER A 7 -56.33 39.98 -19.34
CA SER A 7 -55.42 39.42 -18.35
C SER A 7 -56.08 39.37 -16.96
N LEU A 8 -55.77 38.35 -16.15
CA LEU A 8 -55.78 38.41 -14.69
C LEU A 8 -54.59 37.60 -14.15
N ALA A 9 -53.76 38.28 -13.37
CA ALA A 9 -52.60 37.75 -12.67
C ALA A 9 -53.00 37.08 -11.35
N SER A 10 -52.21 36.11 -10.90
CA SER A 10 -52.06 35.83 -9.46
C SER A 10 -50.71 35.17 -9.14
N VAL A 11 -49.85 35.97 -8.49
CA VAL A 11 -49.02 35.60 -7.34
C VAL A 11 -47.77 34.73 -7.59
N THR A 12 -46.65 35.46 -7.72
CA THR A 12 -45.24 35.23 -7.29
C THR A 12 -45.07 34.67 -5.85
N PRO A 13 -43.87 34.53 -5.27
CA PRO A 13 -42.48 34.28 -5.73
C PRO A 13 -41.82 33.12 -4.93
N GLY A 14 -40.64 32.61 -5.25
CA GLY A 14 -39.38 33.19 -4.76
C GLY A 14 -38.63 32.23 -3.82
N SER A 15 -37.49 31.73 -4.30
CA SER A 15 -36.39 31.28 -3.42
C SER A 15 -35.92 32.47 -2.56
N PRO A 16 -35.52 32.27 -1.29
CA PRO A 16 -34.09 32.12 -1.02
C PRO A 16 -33.73 31.21 0.19
N SER A 17 -32.44 30.84 0.28
CA SER A 17 -31.73 30.28 1.47
C SER A 17 -31.77 31.25 2.69
N PRO A 18 -31.07 31.06 3.85
CA PRO A 18 -30.24 29.96 4.40
C PRO A 18 -30.49 29.67 5.93
N PHE A 19 -29.81 28.66 6.52
CA PHE A 19 -29.56 28.39 7.96
C PHE A 19 -30.65 28.69 9.04
N SER A 20 -31.18 27.64 9.70
CA SER A 20 -31.36 27.61 11.17
C SER A 20 -31.74 26.23 11.72
N SER A 21 -31.25 25.98 12.93
CA SER A 21 -31.24 24.76 13.72
C SER A 21 -32.55 24.45 14.47
N THR A 22 -32.63 23.19 14.95
CA THR A 22 -33.43 22.68 16.08
C THR A 22 -34.89 22.30 15.71
N THR A 23 -35.32 21.04 15.77
CA THR A 23 -35.59 20.30 17.02
C THR A 23 -35.75 18.79 16.72
N ALA A 24 -35.20 17.95 17.60
CA ALA A 24 -35.22 16.50 17.51
C ALA A 24 -36.59 15.87 17.86
N SER A 25 -36.96 14.80 17.15
CA SER A 25 -37.72 13.67 17.72
C SER A 25 -37.48 12.41 16.91
N SER A 26 -36.43 11.70 17.34
CA SER A 26 -36.46 10.26 17.61
C SER A 26 -37.38 9.40 16.74
N THR A 27 -36.89 9.03 15.56
CA THR A 27 -37.06 7.65 15.10
C THR A 27 -35.75 6.95 15.43
N THR A 28 -35.80 6.06 16.42
CA THR A 28 -34.68 5.25 16.88
C THR A 28 -34.29 4.25 15.78
N THR A 29 -33.48 4.70 14.83
CA THR A 29 -32.53 3.82 14.16
C THR A 29 -31.17 4.26 14.67
N THR A 30 -30.71 3.57 15.71
CA THR A 30 -29.29 3.55 16.07
C THR A 30 -28.51 3.52 14.75
N PRO A 31 -27.71 4.53 14.41
CA PRO A 31 -26.81 4.38 13.29
C PRO A 31 -25.88 3.24 13.72
N ALA A 32 -26.14 2.04 13.18
CA ALA A 32 -25.17 0.97 13.23
C ALA A 32 -23.87 1.60 12.77
N ALA A 33 -22.87 1.56 13.65
CA ALA A 33 -21.59 2.19 13.44
C ALA A 33 -21.10 1.82 12.04
N ALA A 34 -20.97 2.80 11.15
CA ALA A 34 -20.32 2.56 9.86
C ALA A 34 -18.82 2.42 10.14
N MET A 35 -18.42 1.22 10.58
CA MET A 35 -17.04 0.84 10.77
C MET A 35 -16.40 0.71 9.38
N LEU A 36 -15.28 1.39 9.20
CA LEU A 36 -14.51 1.32 7.96
C LEU A 36 -13.53 0.17 8.11
N TYR A 37 -13.74 -0.86 7.30
CA TYR A 37 -12.85 -2.01 7.28
C TYR A 37 -11.52 -1.61 6.65
N ASN A 38 -10.44 -1.68 7.43
CA ASN A 38 -9.09 -1.42 6.97
C ASN A 38 -8.26 -2.69 7.02
N TYR A 39 -8.63 -3.64 6.15
CA TYR A 39 -8.02 -4.95 5.87
C TYR A 39 -7.76 -5.86 7.08
N PHE A 40 -7.03 -5.41 8.08
CA PHE A 40 -6.71 -6.17 9.30
C PHE A 40 -7.40 -5.65 10.56
N ARG A 41 -8.01 -4.46 10.52
CA ARG A 41 -8.74 -3.90 11.66
C ARG A 41 -9.97 -3.11 11.25
N ASP A 42 -10.97 -3.14 12.10
CA ASP A 42 -12.12 -2.25 11.97
C ASP A 42 -11.81 -0.87 12.57
N TYR A 43 -12.02 0.18 11.76
CA TYR A 43 -11.84 1.57 12.16
C TYR A 43 -13.20 2.21 12.48
N ASP A 44 -13.34 2.82 13.65
CA ASP A 44 -14.53 3.61 13.99
C ASP A 44 -14.25 5.11 13.75
N PRO A 45 -14.80 5.70 12.67
CA PRO A 45 -14.59 7.11 12.34
C PRO A 45 -15.20 8.06 13.36
N ARG A 46 -16.14 7.62 14.20
CA ARG A 46 -16.79 8.47 15.21
C ARG A 46 -15.87 8.79 16.39
N ILE A 47 -14.92 7.90 16.65
CA ILE A 47 -13.95 8.01 17.76
C ILE A 47 -12.49 8.12 17.26
N GLY A 48 -12.29 8.09 15.95
CA GLY A 48 -11.01 8.34 15.29
C GLY A 48 -9.95 7.27 15.56
N ARG A 49 -10.34 6.02 15.81
CA ARG A 49 -9.42 4.96 16.25
C ARG A 49 -9.86 3.57 15.78
N TYR A 50 -8.96 2.60 15.86
CA TYR A 50 -9.29 1.20 15.68
C TYR A 50 -10.09 0.68 16.88
N VAL A 51 -11.06 -0.20 16.63
CA VAL A 51 -11.80 -0.89 17.69
C VAL A 51 -11.07 -2.13 18.21
N GLU A 52 -10.03 -2.55 17.50
CA GLU A 52 -9.18 -3.70 17.81
C GLU A 52 -7.75 -3.25 18.14
N SER A 53 -7.13 -3.90 19.12
CA SER A 53 -5.75 -3.63 19.52
C SER A 53 -4.76 -4.05 18.43
N ASP A 54 -3.68 -3.30 18.27
CA ASP A 54 -2.62 -3.62 17.32
C ASP A 54 -2.01 -5.01 17.60
N PRO A 55 -1.97 -5.92 16.60
CA PRO A 55 -1.36 -7.25 16.74
C PRO A 55 0.12 -7.22 17.11
N ILE A 56 0.86 -6.14 16.80
CA ILE A 56 2.27 -5.95 17.21
C ILE A 56 2.40 -5.55 18.70
N GLY A 57 1.29 -5.26 19.36
CA GLY A 57 1.22 -4.87 20.76
C GLY A 57 1.91 -3.54 21.05
N LEU A 58 2.41 -3.38 22.28
CA LEU A 58 3.10 -2.15 22.74
C LEU A 58 4.39 -1.83 21.97
N GLN A 59 4.85 -2.75 21.12
CA GLN A 59 5.99 -2.54 20.22
C GLN A 59 5.66 -1.55 19.08
N GLY A 60 4.37 -1.34 18.79
CA GLY A 60 3.87 -0.39 17.79
C GLY A 60 3.54 1.00 18.36
N GLY A 61 3.86 1.25 19.63
CA GLY A 61 3.56 2.48 20.35
C GLY A 61 2.69 2.24 21.58
N ILE A 62 2.62 3.24 22.47
CA ILE A 62 1.86 3.16 23.73
C ILE A 62 0.35 3.06 23.46
N ASN A 63 -0.13 3.59 22.33
CA ASN A 63 -1.53 3.53 21.93
C ASN A 63 -1.76 2.47 20.86
N THR A 64 -2.07 1.25 21.29
CA THR A 64 -2.37 0.10 20.40
C THR A 64 -3.68 0.24 19.62
N PHE A 65 -4.46 1.30 19.84
CA PHE A 65 -5.71 1.56 19.13
C PHE A 65 -5.63 2.79 18.20
N GLY A 66 -4.50 3.51 18.19
CA GLY A 66 -4.34 4.77 17.46
C GLY A 66 -4.39 4.61 15.94
N TYR A 67 -5.09 5.52 15.26
CA TYR A 67 -4.98 5.69 13.80
C TYR A 67 -4.10 6.90 13.51
N VAL A 68 -2.92 6.66 12.93
CA VAL A 68 -2.00 7.73 12.45
C VAL A 68 -1.72 8.79 13.53
N ASP A 69 -1.45 8.35 14.77
CA ASP A 69 -1.23 9.23 15.94
C ASP A 69 -2.24 10.39 16.09
N SER A 70 -3.49 10.17 15.65
CA SER A 70 -4.58 11.17 15.67
C SER A 70 -4.40 12.38 14.73
N ALA A 71 -3.59 12.27 13.66
CA ALA A 71 -3.41 13.32 12.66
C ALA A 71 -3.51 12.81 11.19
N PRO A 72 -4.72 12.48 10.72
CA PRO A 72 -4.96 11.79 9.45
C PRO A 72 -4.78 12.66 8.19
N LEU A 73 -4.61 13.98 8.33
CA LEU A 73 -4.48 14.91 7.20
C LEU A 73 -3.04 15.39 6.95
N GLY A 74 -2.05 14.87 7.69
CA GLY A 74 -0.68 15.42 7.61
C GLY A 74 0.49 14.50 7.96
N LEU A 75 0.29 13.25 8.41
CA LEU A 75 1.40 12.38 8.82
C LEU A 75 1.62 11.19 7.86
N VAL A 76 2.79 11.24 7.24
CA VAL A 76 3.54 10.18 6.57
C VAL A 76 4.09 9.21 7.63
N ASP A 77 4.21 7.91 7.29
CA ASP A 77 4.87 6.87 8.10
C ASP A 77 6.17 7.38 8.75
N PRO A 78 6.18 7.66 10.07
CA PRO A 78 7.32 8.29 10.74
C PRO A 78 8.55 7.37 10.89
N LEU A 79 8.39 6.05 10.74
CA LEU A 79 9.51 5.09 10.84
C LEU A 79 10.04 4.65 9.48
N GLY A 80 9.29 4.90 8.40
CA GLY A 80 9.71 4.68 7.03
C GLY A 80 10.14 3.23 6.76
N LEU A 81 9.40 2.28 7.35
CA LEU A 81 9.75 0.86 7.32
C LEU A 81 9.55 0.32 5.91
N HIS A 82 10.64 -0.11 5.27
CA HIS A 82 10.60 -0.69 3.93
C HIS A 82 11.65 -1.78 3.76
N TRP A 83 11.42 -2.63 2.77
CA TRP A 83 12.40 -3.60 2.33
C TRP A 83 13.37 -2.94 1.36
N GLU A 84 14.66 -3.21 1.48
CA GLU A 84 15.67 -2.76 0.54
C GLU A 84 16.41 -3.98 -0.02
N PHE A 85 16.38 -4.14 -1.35
CA PHE A 85 17.09 -5.20 -2.05
C PHE A 85 18.26 -4.64 -2.86
N CYS A 86 19.44 -5.16 -2.60
CA CYS A 86 20.67 -4.77 -3.25
C CYS A 86 20.92 -5.67 -4.46
N SER A 87 20.54 -5.23 -5.65
CA SER A 87 20.64 -6.03 -6.87
C SER A 87 22.06 -6.49 -7.20
N GLY A 88 23.10 -5.78 -6.75
CA GLY A 88 24.50 -6.17 -6.96
C GLY A 88 25.04 -7.25 -6.01
N THR A 89 24.39 -7.48 -4.87
CA THR A 89 24.86 -8.45 -3.86
C THR A 89 23.83 -9.53 -3.54
N GLY A 90 22.57 -9.33 -3.93
CA GLY A 90 21.46 -10.19 -3.55
C GLY A 90 21.00 -10.00 -2.09
N GLN A 91 21.50 -8.99 -1.38
CA GLN A 91 21.12 -8.75 0.01
C GLN A 91 19.72 -8.16 0.11
N LEU A 92 18.95 -8.66 1.07
CA LEU A 92 17.69 -8.07 1.49
C LEU A 92 17.83 -7.53 2.92
N ASN A 93 17.44 -6.28 3.10
CA ASN A 93 17.42 -5.60 4.39
C ASN A 93 16.00 -5.11 4.71
N ASN A 94 15.64 -5.12 5.98
CA ASN A 94 14.52 -4.31 6.47
C ASN A 94 15.10 -2.99 7.03
N VAL A 95 14.58 -1.86 6.55
CA VAL A 95 15.12 -0.54 6.82
C VAL A 95 14.13 0.25 7.65
N SER A 96 14.57 0.73 8.82
CA SER A 96 13.82 1.61 9.71
C SER A 96 14.60 2.89 9.94
N GLY A 97 14.11 4.02 9.42
CA GLY A 97 14.87 5.26 9.37
C GLY A 97 16.23 5.10 8.68
N THR A 98 17.32 5.24 9.43
CA THR A 98 18.70 5.04 8.95
C THR A 98 19.26 3.64 9.23
N LYS A 99 18.56 2.83 10.02
CA LYS A 99 19.02 1.50 10.44
C LYS A 99 18.63 0.46 9.39
N ARG A 100 19.63 -0.28 8.90
CA ARG A 100 19.44 -1.45 8.04
C ARG A 100 19.63 -2.72 8.86
N THR A 101 18.64 -3.59 8.84
CA THR A 101 18.73 -4.92 9.46
C THR A 101 18.79 -5.95 8.35
N PHE A 102 19.88 -6.72 8.30
CA PHE A 102 20.04 -7.79 7.33
C PHE A 102 19.03 -8.91 7.58
N ILE A 103 18.33 -9.35 6.54
CA ILE A 103 17.27 -10.36 6.62
C ILE A 103 17.68 -11.65 5.94
N GLY A 104 18.34 -11.56 4.79
CA GLY A 104 18.74 -12.72 4.00
C GLY A 104 19.39 -12.36 2.67
N TYR A 105 19.76 -13.39 1.93
CA TYR A 105 20.23 -13.28 0.55
C TYR A 105 19.25 -13.95 -0.40
N GLY A 106 19.12 -13.40 -1.60
CA GLY A 106 18.30 -13.95 -2.67
C GLY A 106 18.91 -13.70 -4.03
N PRO A 107 19.01 -14.71 -4.92
CA PRO A 107 19.34 -14.43 -6.30
C PRO A 107 18.21 -13.67 -6.99
N ALA A 108 18.57 -12.63 -7.74
CA ALA A 108 17.68 -11.91 -8.62
C ALA A 108 18.22 -11.93 -10.05
N GLY A 109 17.47 -12.46 -11.01
CA GLY A 109 18.00 -12.76 -12.34
C GLY A 109 18.51 -14.19 -12.47
N ALA A 110 19.16 -14.48 -13.60
CA ALA A 110 19.66 -15.81 -13.93
C ALA A 110 20.95 -15.74 -14.76
N GLY A 111 21.76 -16.80 -14.70
CA GLY A 111 23.03 -16.89 -15.44
C GLY A 111 23.93 -15.68 -15.16
N ALA A 112 24.46 -15.07 -16.22
CA ALA A 112 25.30 -13.86 -16.13
C ALA A 112 24.58 -12.64 -15.52
N GLY A 113 23.24 -12.63 -15.53
CA GLY A 113 22.41 -11.56 -14.98
C GLY A 113 22.05 -11.75 -13.50
N ALA A 114 22.38 -12.87 -12.89
CA ALA A 114 22.09 -13.12 -11.48
C ALA A 114 22.84 -12.10 -10.60
N ASN A 115 22.09 -11.34 -9.81
CA ASN A 115 22.58 -10.25 -8.98
C ASN A 115 23.48 -9.27 -9.74
N ASN A 116 23.19 -9.04 -11.02
CA ASN A 116 23.93 -8.13 -11.87
C ASN A 116 23.05 -6.94 -12.31
N PRO A 117 23.11 -5.80 -11.61
CA PRO A 117 22.27 -4.63 -11.90
C PRO A 117 22.57 -4.00 -13.26
N ASP A 118 23.77 -4.18 -13.82
CA ASP A 118 24.08 -3.68 -15.16
C ASP A 118 23.32 -4.45 -16.25
N MET A 119 22.84 -5.65 -15.94
CA MET A 119 22.00 -6.45 -16.82
C MET A 119 20.50 -6.26 -16.57
N GLN A 120 20.06 -5.32 -15.71
CA GLN A 120 18.66 -5.15 -15.33
C GLN A 120 17.71 -4.81 -16.51
N CYS A 121 18.22 -4.35 -17.65
CA CYS A 121 17.38 -4.14 -18.83
C CYS A 121 17.37 -5.36 -19.78
N VAL A 122 18.12 -6.42 -19.50
CA VAL A 122 18.15 -7.64 -20.31
C VAL A 122 16.96 -8.53 -19.92
N PRO A 123 15.98 -8.75 -20.82
CA PRO A 123 14.79 -9.55 -20.53
C PRO A 123 15.17 -10.97 -20.11
N ASN A 124 14.47 -11.51 -19.11
CA ASN A 124 14.68 -12.87 -18.60
C ASN A 124 16.14 -13.19 -18.28
N VAL A 125 16.96 -12.21 -17.86
CA VAL A 125 18.36 -12.46 -17.47
C VAL A 125 18.69 -11.61 -16.26
N GLY A 126 18.51 -10.29 -16.35
CA GLY A 126 18.84 -9.39 -15.26
C GLY A 126 17.83 -9.41 -14.11
N PRO A 127 18.23 -8.86 -12.95
CA PRO A 127 17.35 -8.69 -11.79
C PRO A 127 16.19 -7.72 -12.12
N PRO A 128 15.21 -7.56 -11.22
CA PRO A 128 14.27 -6.45 -11.29
C PRO A 128 15.03 -5.10 -11.45
N PRO A 129 14.59 -4.22 -12.37
CA PRO A 129 15.16 -2.89 -12.51
C PRO A 129 15.14 -2.07 -11.21
N GLU A 130 16.07 -1.13 -11.09
CA GLU A 130 16.06 -0.16 -10.00
C GLU A 130 14.76 0.64 -10.00
N ASN A 131 13.97 0.43 -8.94
CA ASN A 131 12.67 1.05 -8.75
C ASN A 131 12.28 0.99 -7.28
N THR A 132 11.20 1.68 -6.95
CA THR A 132 10.41 1.36 -5.75
C THR A 132 9.21 0.53 -6.21
N TYR A 133 9.01 -0.61 -5.59
CA TYR A 133 7.93 -1.53 -5.88
C TYR A 133 6.95 -1.57 -4.72
N ASP A 134 5.66 -1.61 -5.06
CA ASP A 134 4.62 -2.03 -4.14
C ASP A 134 4.55 -3.56 -4.16
N ILE A 135 4.64 -4.18 -2.99
CA ILE A 135 4.54 -5.61 -2.77
C ILE A 135 3.06 -5.98 -2.68
N GLY A 136 2.60 -6.80 -3.63
CA GLY A 136 1.24 -7.33 -3.63
C GLY A 136 1.00 -8.34 -2.50
N PRO A 137 -0.26 -8.76 -2.31
CA PRO A 137 -0.59 -9.78 -1.32
C PRO A 137 0.12 -11.12 -1.62
N PRO A 138 0.43 -11.92 -0.59
CA PRO A 138 0.93 -13.28 -0.79
C PRO A 138 -0.11 -14.12 -1.54
N THR A 139 0.36 -14.87 -2.52
CA THR A 139 -0.47 -15.80 -3.30
C THR A 139 -0.19 -17.23 -2.87
N GLN A 140 -1.19 -18.11 -3.04
CA GLN A 140 -1.09 -19.52 -2.68
C GLN A 140 -0.76 -20.43 -3.88
N PHE A 141 -0.79 -19.89 -5.10
CA PHE A 141 -0.82 -20.71 -6.33
C PHE A 141 0.21 -20.33 -7.40
N ALA A 142 0.73 -19.09 -7.42
CA ALA A 142 1.66 -18.66 -8.45
C ALA A 142 3.09 -18.69 -7.89
N TYR A 143 3.92 -19.64 -8.34
CA TYR A 143 5.35 -19.74 -7.97
C TYR A 143 5.66 -20.13 -6.50
N GLY A 144 4.70 -20.74 -5.80
CA GLY A 144 4.86 -21.22 -4.42
C GLY A 144 3.90 -20.54 -3.43
N ALA A 145 3.88 -21.02 -2.19
CA ALA A 145 3.20 -20.32 -1.11
C ALA A 145 3.92 -18.99 -0.84
N ASN A 146 3.17 -17.95 -0.49
CA ASN A 146 3.70 -16.61 -0.16
C ASN A 146 4.42 -15.88 -1.30
N ALA A 147 4.25 -16.30 -2.54
CA ALA A 147 4.75 -15.54 -3.68
C ALA A 147 3.97 -14.23 -3.83
N MET A 148 4.68 -13.11 -4.00
CA MET A 148 4.12 -11.76 -4.00
C MET A 148 4.47 -11.03 -5.31
N LYS A 149 3.45 -10.46 -5.97
CA LYS A 149 3.66 -9.70 -7.20
C LYS A 149 4.27 -8.33 -6.89
N LEU A 150 5.25 -7.89 -7.67
CA LEU A 150 5.86 -6.57 -7.56
C LEU A 150 5.27 -5.61 -8.58
N LYS A 151 4.75 -4.48 -8.11
CA LYS A 151 4.25 -3.40 -8.97
C LYS A 151 5.21 -2.20 -8.90
N PRO A 152 5.90 -1.83 -9.99
CA PRO A 152 6.78 -0.68 -9.99
C PRO A 152 6.00 0.62 -9.84
N ARG A 153 6.49 1.53 -9.00
CA ARG A 153 5.93 2.88 -8.87
C ARG A 153 6.30 3.79 -10.04
N ASP A 154 7.43 3.52 -10.70
CA ASP A 154 7.84 4.20 -11.93
C ASP A 154 7.92 3.22 -13.11
N PRO A 155 6.81 2.96 -13.82
CA PRO A 155 6.80 2.04 -14.96
C PRO A 155 7.77 2.44 -16.10
N GLY A 156 8.13 3.72 -16.20
CA GLY A 156 9.06 4.22 -17.21
C GLY A 156 10.50 3.71 -17.03
N LYS A 157 10.87 3.30 -15.81
CA LYS A 157 12.20 2.77 -15.48
C LYS A 157 12.34 1.25 -15.62
N MET A 158 11.35 0.60 -16.22
CA MET A 158 11.30 -0.86 -16.30
C MET A 158 12.01 -1.44 -17.53
N CYS A 159 12.61 -0.60 -18.39
CA CYS A 159 13.21 -1.00 -19.68
C CYS A 159 12.29 -1.90 -20.54
N GLY A 160 10.98 -1.67 -20.51
CA GLY A 160 9.98 -2.50 -21.21
C GLY A 160 9.68 -3.86 -20.56
N ARG A 161 10.27 -4.17 -19.39
CA ARG A 161 10.03 -5.39 -18.62
C ARG A 161 8.84 -5.23 -17.68
N LYS A 162 8.22 -6.34 -17.29
CA LYS A 162 7.06 -6.40 -16.40
C LYS A 162 6.98 -7.76 -15.71
N ASP A 163 5.97 -7.92 -14.86
CA ASP A 163 5.63 -9.20 -14.21
C ASP A 163 6.75 -9.75 -13.32
N PHE A 164 7.28 -8.89 -12.45
CA PHE A 164 8.24 -9.27 -11.42
C PHE A 164 7.53 -9.77 -10.17
N TRP A 165 8.15 -10.73 -9.50
CA TRP A 165 7.64 -11.38 -8.29
C TRP A 165 8.75 -11.56 -7.26
N ILE A 166 8.34 -11.68 -6.00
CA ILE A 166 9.11 -12.28 -4.93
C ILE A 166 8.55 -13.68 -4.72
N HIS A 167 9.37 -14.72 -4.83
CA HIS A 167 8.92 -16.11 -4.68
C HIS A 167 10.11 -17.03 -4.38
N ASP A 168 9.88 -18.33 -4.29
CA ASP A 168 10.92 -19.30 -3.96
C ASP A 168 11.89 -19.56 -5.15
N ARG A 169 12.78 -20.55 -5.03
CA ARG A 169 13.77 -20.85 -6.09
C ARG A 169 13.19 -21.56 -7.32
N ARG A 170 11.87 -21.67 -7.51
CA ARG A 170 11.30 -22.33 -8.69
C ARG A 170 11.19 -21.38 -9.88
N GLY A 171 12.23 -21.39 -10.72
CA GLY A 171 12.07 -21.23 -12.17
C GLY A 171 11.71 -19.83 -12.68
N SER A 172 11.92 -18.76 -11.90
CA SER A 172 11.69 -17.41 -12.42
C SER A 172 12.96 -16.73 -12.87
N ILE A 173 13.02 -16.50 -14.18
CA ILE A 173 14.13 -15.88 -14.85
C ILE A 173 13.92 -14.35 -14.79
N GLY A 174 14.62 -13.68 -13.87
CA GLY A 174 14.53 -12.22 -13.71
C GLY A 174 13.76 -11.72 -12.49
N CYS A 175 13.18 -12.60 -11.67
CA CYS A 175 12.51 -12.23 -10.42
C CYS A 175 13.44 -12.34 -9.21
N LEU A 176 12.97 -11.82 -8.08
CA LEU A 176 13.65 -11.94 -6.78
C LEU A 176 13.29 -13.29 -6.15
N GLN A 177 14.28 -14.15 -5.96
CA GLN A 177 14.11 -15.46 -5.34
C GLN A 177 14.62 -15.39 -3.90
N LEU A 178 13.79 -15.78 -2.93
CA LEU A 178 14.13 -15.77 -1.51
C LEU A 178 13.80 -17.11 -0.87
N ASP A 179 14.45 -17.40 0.25
CA ASP A 179 14.13 -18.58 1.05
C ASP A 179 12.74 -18.43 1.71
N ASP A 180 12.08 -19.54 2.00
CA ASP A 180 10.68 -19.59 2.44
C ASP A 180 10.41 -18.85 3.77
N ASP A 181 11.39 -18.86 4.68
CA ASP A 181 11.30 -18.11 5.94
C ASP A 181 11.31 -16.60 5.70
N VAL A 182 12.05 -16.13 4.70
CA VAL A 182 12.10 -14.73 4.30
C VAL A 182 10.81 -14.32 3.60
N LEU A 183 10.29 -15.17 2.70
CA LEU A 183 8.99 -14.93 2.07
C LEU A 183 7.87 -14.80 3.10
N THR A 184 7.88 -15.66 4.12
CA THR A 184 6.91 -15.61 5.22
C THR A 184 7.04 -14.30 6.02
N LYS A 185 8.26 -13.88 6.37
CA LYS A 185 8.50 -12.58 7.04
C LYS A 185 7.97 -11.39 6.23
N ILE A 186 8.15 -11.39 4.91
CA ILE A 186 7.64 -10.32 4.04
C ILE A 186 6.11 -10.40 3.93
N ALA A 187 5.56 -11.60 3.78
CA ALA A 187 4.12 -11.82 3.63
C ALA A 187 3.33 -11.37 4.87
N GLU A 188 3.82 -11.72 6.05
CA GLU A 188 3.25 -11.40 7.37
C GLU A 188 3.53 -9.96 7.80
N SER A 189 4.50 -9.28 7.18
CA SER A 189 4.79 -7.88 7.48
C SER A 189 3.70 -6.94 6.95
N PRO A 190 3.37 -5.85 7.68
CA PRO A 190 2.56 -4.77 7.15
C PRO A 190 3.30 -3.93 6.09
N ASP A 191 4.63 -4.05 5.98
CA ASP A 191 5.45 -3.28 5.04
C ASP A 191 5.23 -3.77 3.61
N ARG A 192 4.73 -2.88 2.74
CA ARG A 192 4.44 -3.17 1.32
C ARG A 192 5.33 -2.41 0.34
N GLU A 193 6.41 -1.80 0.81
CA GLU A 193 7.38 -1.10 -0.04
C GLU A 193 8.68 -1.91 -0.17
N LEU A 194 9.12 -2.16 -1.40
CA LEU A 194 10.43 -2.72 -1.72
C LEU A 194 11.23 -1.73 -2.58
N ARG A 195 12.37 -1.29 -2.08
CA ARG A 195 13.34 -0.48 -2.84
C ARG A 195 14.40 -1.39 -3.41
N VAL A 196 14.40 -1.53 -4.74
CA VAL A 196 15.49 -2.18 -5.45
C VAL A 196 16.54 -1.14 -5.75
N ARG A 197 17.81 -1.42 -5.44
CA ARG A 197 18.95 -0.52 -5.63
C ARG A 197 20.14 -1.26 -6.23
N LYS A 198 20.92 -0.61 -7.07
CA LYS A 198 22.19 -1.17 -7.58
C LYS A 198 23.13 -1.62 -6.46
N LYS A 199 23.25 -0.78 -5.42
CA LYS A 199 24.00 -1.06 -4.18
C LYS A 199 23.21 -0.50 -3.01
N CYS A 200 23.17 -1.23 -1.89
CA CYS A 200 22.71 -0.66 -0.64
C CYS A 200 23.82 0.19 -0.02
N SER A 201 23.44 1.27 0.66
CA SER A 201 24.40 2.08 1.40
C SER A 201 24.87 1.31 2.63
N ASN A 202 26.19 1.26 2.84
CA ASN A 202 26.79 0.75 4.07
C ASN A 202 26.43 1.63 5.28
#